data_AF-A0A2E6MPC7-F1
#
_entry.id   AF-A0A2E6MPC7-F1
#
_cell.length_a   1.000
_cell.length_b   1.000
_cell.length_c   1.000
_cell.angle_alpha   90.00
_cell.angle_beta   90.00
_cell.angle_gamma   90.00
#
_symmetry.space_group_name_H-M   'P 1'
#
loop_
_entity.id
_entity.type
_entity.pdbx_description
1 polymer ?
#
loop_
_entity_poly.entity_id
_entity_poly.type
_entity_poly.pdbx_seq_one_letter_code
_entity_poly.pdbx_strand_id
1 'polypeptide(L)' 'MKKFTVDIKAGDEILVGRFRNVTTKIKSIEVDEKGQPVLVTSKGRKNLFSCRINKLDPDTGKLTPKQIMKKRKE' A
#
# COMPACT_ATOMS: atom_id res chain seq x y z
N MET A 1 -14.95 -10.16 -17.33
CA MET A 1 -14.01 -9.57 -16.35
C MET A 1 -13.41 -10.69 -15.52
N LYS A 2 -12.08 -10.72 -15.31
CA LYS A 2 -11.44 -11.70 -14.43
C LYS A 2 -11.29 -11.09 -13.03
N LYS A 3 -11.82 -11.74 -12.01
CA LYS A 3 -11.64 -11.36 -10.59
C LYS A 3 -10.65 -12.32 -9.97
N PHE A 4 -9.60 -11.80 -9.36
CA PHE A 4 -8.65 -12.56 -8.56
C PHE A 4 -8.76 -12.08 -7.12
N THR A 5 -8.94 -13.03 -6.20
CA THR A 5 -8.89 -12.80 -4.76
C THR A 5 -7.58 -13.38 -4.27
N VAL A 6 -6.82 -12.60 -3.51
CA VAL A 6 -5.55 -13.04 -2.91
C VAL A 6 -5.67 -12.86 -1.41
N ASP A 7 -5.54 -13.96 -0.68
CA ASP A 7 -5.47 -13.97 0.78
C ASP A 7 -3.99 -13.87 1.19
N ILE A 8 -3.66 -12.85 1.97
CA ILE A 8 -2.32 -12.60 2.48
C ILE A 8 -2.40 -12.63 3.99
N LYS A 9 -1.56 -13.45 4.64
CA LYS A 9 -1.51 -13.58 6.09
C LYS A 9 -0.15 -13.16 6.64
N ALA A 10 -0.15 -12.76 7.91
CA ALA A 10 1.10 -12.62 8.65
C ALA A 10 1.76 -13.99 8.77
N GLY A 11 3.04 -14.08 8.40
CA GLY A 11 3.79 -15.34 8.28
C GLY A 11 4.17 -15.71 6.85
N ASP A 12 3.46 -15.17 5.83
CA ASP A 12 3.75 -15.48 4.44
C ASP A 12 5.10 -14.88 3.99
N GLU A 13 5.74 -15.57 3.05
CA GLU A 13 6.99 -15.14 2.44
C GLU A 13 6.71 -14.36 1.15
N ILE A 14 7.22 -13.13 1.12
CA ILE A 14 7.14 -12.26 -0.05
C ILE A 14 8.54 -11.99 -0.59
N LEU A 15 8.60 -11.78 -1.90
CA LEU A 15 9.82 -11.33 -2.57
C LEU A 15 9.84 -9.80 -2.57
N VAL A 16 10.86 -9.23 -1.92
CA VAL A 16 11.06 -7.78 -1.84
C VAL A 16 12.39 -7.39 -2.46
N GLY A 17 12.38 -6.28 -3.21
CA GLY A 17 13.58 -5.68 -3.79
C GLY A 17 13.38 -5.31 -5.25
N ARG A 18 14.10 -4.28 -5.71
CA ARG A 18 14.10 -3.86 -7.12
C ARG A 18 15.09 -4.67 -7.97
N PHE A 19 16.17 -5.14 -7.36
CA PHE A 19 17.31 -5.75 -8.08
C PHE A 19 17.52 -7.23 -7.75
N ARG A 20 17.39 -7.60 -6.47
CA ARG A 20 17.33 -8.99 -6.02
C ARG A 20 15.98 -9.16 -5.36
N ASN A 21 15.17 -10.06 -5.89
CA ASN A 21 13.91 -10.49 -5.28
C ASN A 21 14.25 -11.30 -4.03
N VAL A 22 14.50 -10.63 -2.92
CA VAL A 22 14.90 -11.30 -1.68
C VAL A 22 13.66 -11.76 -0.94
N THR A 23 13.63 -13.02 -0.52
CA THR A 23 12.56 -13.56 0.33
C THR A 23 12.56 -12.85 1.69
N THR A 24 11.37 -12.47 2.15
CA THR A 24 11.15 -11.84 3.46
C THR A 24 9.79 -12.23 4.00
N LYS A 25 9.70 -12.47 5.31
CA LYS A 25 8.44 -12.79 6.00
C LYS A 25 7.64 -11.54 6.33
N ILE A 26 6.33 -11.61 6.13
CA ILE A 26 5.36 -10.64 6.63
C ILE A 26 5.21 -10.85 8.14
N LYS A 27 5.47 -9.81 8.93
CA LYS A 27 5.27 -9.83 10.38
C LYS A 27 3.86 -9.37 10.75
N SER A 28 3.38 -8.31 10.10
CA SER A 28 2.03 -7.78 10.28
C SER A 28 1.56 -7.05 9.03
N ILE A 29 0.25 -6.86 8.94
CA ILE A 29 -0.39 -6.09 7.88
C ILE A 29 -1.06 -4.90 8.58
N GLU A 30 -0.59 -3.70 8.27
CA GLU A 30 -1.12 -2.44 8.78
C GLU A 30 -1.90 -1.71 7.69
N VAL A 31 -2.66 -0.70 8.08
CA VAL A 31 -3.35 0.20 7.15
C VAL A 31 -2.77 1.60 7.35
N ASP A 32 -2.36 2.23 6.24
CA ASP A 32 -1.88 3.61 6.24
C ASP A 32 -3.01 4.59 6.58
N GLU A 33 -2.69 5.84 6.93
CA GLU A 33 -3.66 6.88 7.28
C GLU A 33 -4.75 7.07 6.20
N LYS A 34 -4.40 6.74 4.96
CA LYS A 34 -5.28 6.82 3.79
C LYS A 34 -5.87 5.48 3.37
N GLY A 35 -6.02 4.53 4.29
CA GLY A 35 -6.77 3.29 4.08
C GLY A 35 -6.06 2.23 3.23
N GLN A 36 -4.77 2.40 2.93
CA GLN A 36 -4.03 1.46 2.07
C GLN A 36 -3.27 0.40 2.87
N PRO A 37 -3.29 -0.87 2.43
CA PRO A 37 -2.58 -1.94 3.12
C PRO A 37 -1.06 -1.80 2.97
N VAL A 38 -0.39 -1.81 4.11
CA VAL A 38 1.06 -1.76 4.26
C VAL A 38 1.51 -3.06 4.93
N LEU A 39 2.44 -3.75 4.30
CA LEU A 39 3.09 -4.92 4.87
C LEU A 39 4.25 -4.47 5.76
N VAL A 40 4.22 -4.87 7.02
CA VAL A 40 5.37 -4.76 7.91
C VAL A 40 6.16 -6.04 7.79
N THR A 41 7.36 -5.93 7.24
CA THR A 41 8.24 -7.07 7.01
C THR A 41 9.46 -6.98 7.92
N SER A 42 10.23 -8.07 8.05
CA SER A 42 11.50 -8.04 8.81
C SER A 42 12.49 -6.98 8.33
N LYS A 43 12.39 -6.53 7.08
CA LYS A 43 13.32 -5.57 6.46
C LYS A 43 12.76 -4.15 6.37
N GLY A 44 11.56 -3.94 6.89
CA GLY A 44 10.91 -2.63 6.91
C GLY A 44 9.47 -2.65 6.40
N ARG A 45 8.87 -1.47 6.40
CA ARG A 45 7.51 -1.24 5.93
C ARG A 45 7.50 -1.16 4.40
N LYS A 46 6.56 -1.87 3.78
CA LYS A 46 6.40 -1.89 2.32
C LYS A 46 4.92 -1.84 1.95
N ASN A 47 4.55 -0.92 1.08
CA ASN A 47 3.18 -0.87 0.54
C ASN A 47 2.90 -2.15 -0.25
N LEU A 48 1.75 -2.78 0.00
CA LEU A 48 1.34 -3.97 -0.72
C LEU A 48 1.15 -3.68 -2.22
N PHE A 49 0.57 -2.52 -2.52
CA PHE A 49 0.37 -2.03 -3.87
C PHE A 49 1.32 -0.88 -4.17
N SER A 50 1.92 -0.91 -5.37
CA SER A 50 2.68 0.23 -5.91
C SER A 50 1.76 1.43 -6.15
N CYS A 51 0.56 1.16 -6.67
CA CYS A 51 -0.44 2.17 -6.97
C CYS A 51 -1.42 2.37 -5.82
N ARG A 52 -1.96 3.58 -5.72
CA ARG A 52 -3.05 3.89 -4.80
C ARG A 52 -4.38 3.40 -5.36
N ILE A 53 -5.12 2.61 -4.59
CA ILE A 53 -6.44 2.14 -4.98
C ILE A 53 -7.48 3.17 -4.54
N ASN A 54 -8.09 3.86 -5.51
CA ASN A 54 -9.13 4.88 -5.29
C ASN A 54 -10.30 4.41 -4.42
N LYS A 55 -10.62 3.11 -4.41
CA LYS A 55 -11.69 2.54 -3.57
C LYS A 55 -11.32 2.48 -2.09
N LEU A 56 -10.02 2.40 -1.78
CA LEU A 56 -9.50 2.29 -0.42
C LEU A 56 -9.06 3.64 0.15
N ASP A 57 -8.83 4.63 -0.72
CA ASP A 57 -8.37 5.95 -0.31
C ASP A 57 -9.56 6.89 -0.05
N PRO A 58 -9.79 7.30 1.22
CA PRO A 58 -10.98 8.05 1.64
C PRO A 58 -11.01 9.50 1.12
N ASP A 59 -9.89 10.00 0.59
CA ASP A 59 -9.77 11.33 0.00
C ASP A 59 -10.06 11.32 -1.51
N THR A 60 -10.19 10.15 -2.12
CA THR A 60 -10.40 10.04 -3.57
C THR A 60 -11.72 10.68 -3.97
N GLY A 61 -11.63 11.76 -4.75
CA GLY A 61 -12.78 12.49 -5.29
C GLY A 61 -13.27 13.67 -4.44
N LYS A 62 -12.66 13.92 -3.26
CA LYS A 62 -13.05 15.05 -2.39
C LYS A 62 -12.34 16.36 -2.73
N LEU A 63 -11.16 16.30 -3.33
CA LEU A 63 -10.34 17.47 -3.61
C LEU A 63 -9.88 17.48 -5.06
N THR A 64 -10.15 18.60 -5.74
CA THR A 64 -9.62 18.86 -7.08
C THR A 64 -8.10 19.10 -7.02
N PRO A 65 -7.35 18.87 -8.13
CA PRO A 65 -5.91 19.11 -8.17
C PRO A 65 -5.50 20.52 -7.69
N LYS A 66 -6.33 21.53 -7.96
CA LYS A 66 -6.14 22.91 -7.49
C LYS A 66 -6.23 23.04 -5.96
N GLN A 67 -7.18 22.35 -5.32
CA GLN A 67 -7.33 22.37 -3.86
C GLN A 67 -6.19 21.61 -3.15
N ILE A 68 -5.70 20.52 -3.76
CA ILE A 68 -4.54 19.77 -3.26
C ILE A 68 -3.27 20.64 -3.30
N MET A 69 -3.04 21.38 -4.40
CA MET A 69 -1.90 22.29 -4.51
C MET A 69 -1.96 23.45 -3.50
N LYS A 70 -3.15 24.00 -3.24
CA LYS A 70 -3.33 25.09 -2.28
C LYS A 70 -2.99 24.66 -0.85
N LYS A 71 -3.45 23.47 -0.44
CA LYS A 71 -3.24 22.91 0.91
C LYS A 71 -1.78 22.52 1.22
N ARG A 72 -0.91 22.37 0.21
CA ARG A 72 0.53 22.12 0.40
C ARG A 72 1.36 23.40 0.52
N LYS A 73 0.76 24.55 0.24
CA LYS A 73 1.42 25.86 0.18
C LYS A 73 1.18 26.71 1.44
N GLU A 74 0.18 26.33 2.24
CA GLU A 74 -0.03 26.75 3.63
C GLU A 74 0.76 25.83 4.56
#